data_AF-A0A1G0I4P3-F1
#
_entry.id   AF-A0A1G0I4P3-F1
#
_cell.length_a   1.000
_cell.length_b   1.000
_cell.length_c   1.000
_cell.angle_alpha   90.00
_cell.angle_beta   90.00
_cell.angle_gamma   90.00
#
_symmetry.space_group_name_H-M   'P 1'
#
loop_
_entity.id
_entity.type
_entity.pdbx_description
1 polymer ?
#
loop_
_entity_poly.entity_id
_entity_poly.type
_entity_poly.pdbx_seq_one_letter_code
_entity_poly.pdbx_strand_id
1 'polypeptide(L)'
;MVQALLFLFLGLAGSAGPAHFGMRVLSFRQQLDKGLAFAPGTEEGGLAYSWWLMRFAQRRLGDPALRQFGTIAGVMGWITLVGITGTAICIAANMRT
;
A
#
# COMPACT_ATOMS: atom_id res chain seq x y z
N MET A 1 21.81 -9.02 15.82
CA MET A 1 21.57 -8.18 14.62
C MET A 1 20.25 -8.51 13.94
N VAL A 2 19.98 -9.78 13.59
CA VAL A 2 18.72 -10.21 12.92
C VAL A 2 17.46 -9.83 13.70
N GLN A 3 17.46 -9.96 15.04
CA GLN A 3 16.32 -9.56 15.88
C GLN A 3 15.97 -8.07 15.77
N ALA A 4 16.97 -7.18 15.72
CA ALA A 4 16.76 -5.74 15.55
C ALA A 4 16.19 -5.41 14.16
N LEU A 5 16.66 -6.09 13.12
CA LEU A 5 16.13 -5.96 11.76
C LEU A 5 14.69 -6.48 11.67
N LEU A 6 14.41 -7.62 12.32
CA LEU A 6 13.06 -8.17 12.40
C LEU A 6 12.10 -7.17 13.07
N PHE A 7 12.51 -6.57 14.19
CA PHE A 7 11.72 -5.54 14.87
C PHE A 7 11.48 -4.32 13.97
N LEU A 8 12.51 -3.85 13.27
CA LEU A 8 12.39 -2.75 12.29
C LEU A 8 11.37 -3.06 11.21
N PHE A 9 11.49 -4.22 10.54
CA PHE A 9 10.62 -4.57 9.41
C PHE A 9 9.17 -4.84 9.85
N LEU A 10 8.97 -5.43 11.03
CA LEU A 10 7.65 -5.55 11.64
C LEU A 10 7.06 -4.17 11.95
N GLY A 11 7.85 -3.25 12.49
CA GLY A 11 7.44 -1.87 12.74
C GLY A 11 7.02 -1.14 11.46
N LEU A 12 7.77 -1.30 10.37
CA LEU A 12 7.42 -0.75 9.06
C LEU A 12 6.12 -1.34 8.52
N ALA A 13 5.96 -2.67 8.55
CA ALA A 13 4.74 -3.33 8.10
C ALA A 13 3.51 -2.92 8.93
N GLY A 14 3.65 -2.91 10.26
CA GLY A 14 2.58 -2.61 11.20
C GLY A 14 2.13 -1.15 11.21
N SER A 15 3.00 -0.21 10.83
CA SER A 15 2.65 1.22 10.73
C SER A 15 2.18 1.61 9.33
N ALA A 16 2.92 1.24 8.29
CA ALA A 16 2.59 1.61 6.92
C ALA A 16 1.38 0.81 6.38
N GLY A 17 1.17 -0.43 6.83
CA GLY A 17 0.06 -1.28 6.39
C GLY A 17 -1.31 -0.65 6.65
N PRO A 18 -1.63 -0.25 7.89
CA PRO A 18 -2.85 0.46 8.20
C PRO A 18 -2.98 1.80 7.45
N ALA A 19 -1.88 2.55 7.29
CA ALA A 19 -1.89 3.79 6.53
C ALA A 19 -2.22 3.55 5.05
N HIS A 20 -1.65 2.53 4.42
CA HIS A 20 -2.00 2.11 3.06
C HIS A 20 -3.48 1.76 2.95
N PHE A 21 -3.98 0.93 3.87
CA PHE A 21 -5.36 0.47 3.86
C PHE A 21 -6.36 1.64 3.98
N GLY A 22 -6.17 2.52 4.96
CA GLY A 22 -7.06 3.68 5.17
C GLY A 22 -7.10 4.59 3.94
N MET A 23 -5.93 4.94 3.40
CA MET A 23 -5.86 5.83 2.23
C MET A 23 -6.37 5.17 0.95
N ARG A 24 -6.26 3.85 0.81
CA ARG A 24 -6.88 3.10 -0.28
C ARG A 24 -8.40 3.21 -0.23
N VAL A 25 -9.01 2.99 0.94
CA VAL A 25 -10.46 3.10 1.11
C VAL A 25 -10.94 4.51 0.78
N LEU A 26 -10.24 5.54 1.25
CA LEU A 26 -10.56 6.94 0.92
C LEU A 26 -10.41 7.23 -0.58
N SER A 27 -9.35 6.71 -1.22
CA SER A 27 -9.16 6.85 -2.68
C SER A 27 -10.31 6.20 -3.45
N PHE A 28 -10.69 4.99 -3.07
CA PHE A 28 -11.77 4.24 -3.71
C PHE A 28 -13.10 4.98 -3.57
N ARG A 29 -13.40 5.45 -2.36
CA ARG A 29 -14.62 6.22 -2.09
C ARG A 29 -14.66 7.53 -2.88
N GLN A 30 -13.56 8.28 -2.91
CA GLN A 30 -13.44 9.51 -3.70
C GLN A 30 -13.70 9.25 -5.19
N GLN A 31 -13.16 8.15 -5.72
CA GLN A 31 -13.33 7.80 -7.12
C GLN A 31 -14.78 7.44 -7.46
N LEU A 32 -15.47 6.71 -6.57
CA LEU A 32 -16.91 6.45 -6.66
C LEU A 32 -17.73 7.73 -6.58
N ASP A 33 -17.48 8.58 -5.58
CA ASP A 33 -18.24 9.81 -5.33
C ASP A 33 -18.13 10.81 -6.48
N LYS A 34 -17.00 10.80 -7.18
CA LYS A 34 -16.75 11.65 -8.34
C LYS A 34 -17.13 11.00 -9.67
N GLY A 35 -17.62 9.76 -9.67
CA GLY A 35 -17.95 9.03 -10.90
C GLY A 35 -16.75 8.86 -11.85
N LEU A 36 -15.54 8.75 -11.30
CA LEU A 36 -14.32 8.65 -12.09
C LEU A 36 -14.12 7.21 -12.59
N ALA A 37 -13.63 7.07 -13.82
CA ALA A 37 -13.43 5.77 -14.44
C ALA A 37 -12.43 4.90 -13.66
N PHE A 38 -12.84 3.67 -13.36
CA PHE A 38 -11.96 2.63 -12.81
C PHE A 38 -11.12 1.99 -13.91
N ALA A 39 -9.96 1.46 -13.53
CA ALA A 39 -9.23 0.56 -14.41
C ALA A 39 -9.88 -0.83 -14.35
N PRO A 40 -9.85 -1.62 -15.45
CA PRO A 40 -10.38 -2.98 -15.44
C PRO A 40 -9.81 -3.82 -14.29
N GLY A 41 -10.69 -4.47 -13.54
CA GLY A 41 -10.35 -5.32 -12.39
C GLY A 41 -10.08 -4.55 -11.10
N THR A 42 -10.32 -3.24 -11.06
CA THR A 42 -10.09 -2.40 -9.88
C THR A 42 -11.38 -1.84 -9.26
N GLU A 43 -12.53 -2.18 -9.85
CA GLU A 43 -13.86 -1.69 -9.52
C GLU A 43 -14.32 -2.08 -8.11
N GLU A 44 -13.74 -3.13 -7.52
CA GLU A 44 -14.07 -3.59 -6.17
C GLU A 44 -13.19 -2.96 -5.07
N GLY A 45 -12.19 -2.14 -5.44
CA GLY A 45 -11.31 -1.49 -4.45
C GLY A 45 -10.35 -2.44 -3.72
N GLY A 46 -10.26 -3.70 -4.17
CA GLY A 46 -9.43 -4.76 -3.58
C GLY A 46 -7.93 -4.65 -3.88
N LEU A 47 -7.23 -5.79 -3.91
CA LEU A 47 -5.77 -5.84 -4.09
C LEU A 47 -5.31 -5.30 -5.46
N ALA A 48 -6.09 -5.52 -6.51
CA ALA A 48 -5.81 -4.95 -7.83
C ALA A 48 -5.85 -3.41 -7.80
N TYR A 49 -6.78 -2.83 -7.04
CA TYR A 49 -6.85 -1.38 -6.81
C TYR A 49 -5.67 -0.89 -5.95
N SER A 50 -5.29 -1.63 -4.89
CA SER A 50 -4.05 -1.37 -4.13
C SER A 50 -2.83 -1.27 -5.05
N TRP A 51 -2.65 -2.27 -5.92
CA TRP A 51 -1.53 -2.31 -6.85
C TRP A 51 -1.58 -1.16 -7.85
N TRP A 52 -2.76 -0.81 -8.35
CA TRP A 52 -2.95 0.34 -9.23
C TRP A 52 -2.56 1.67 -8.56
N LEU A 53 -2.93 1.87 -7.29
CA LEU A 53 -2.51 3.04 -6.49
C LEU A 53 -1.00 3.05 -6.22
N MET A 54 -0.40 1.89 -5.93
CA MET A 54 1.05 1.74 -5.72
C MET A 54 1.86 2.07 -6.98
N ARG A 55 1.29 1.88 -8.17
CA ARG A 55 1.86 2.34 -9.44
C ARG A 55 1.56 3.80 -9.75
N PHE A 56 0.92 4.53 -8.84
CA PHE A 56 0.54 5.94 -8.96
C PHE A 56 -0.36 6.25 -10.18
N ALA A 57 -1.10 5.25 -10.66
CA ALA A 57 -1.86 5.37 -11.89
C ALA A 57 -3.09 6.30 -11.75
N GLN A 58 -3.56 6.57 -10.53
CA GLN A 58 -4.61 7.54 -10.23
C GLN A 58 -4.29 8.96 -10.67
N ARG A 59 -3.00 9.31 -10.83
CA ARG A 59 -2.58 10.65 -11.28
C ARG A 59 -3.19 11.03 -12.64
N ARG A 60 -3.48 10.05 -13.48
CA ARG A 60 -4.09 10.27 -14.81
C ARG A 60 -5.54 10.76 -14.78
N LEU A 61 -6.22 10.63 -13.64
CA LEU A 61 -7.63 11.01 -13.49
C LEU A 61 -7.79 12.50 -13.14
N GLY A 62 -6.71 13.23 -12.90
CA GLY A 62 -6.74 14.68 -12.72
C GLY A 62 -7.37 15.19 -11.42
N ASP A 63 -8.00 14.34 -10.60
CA ASP A 63 -8.62 14.74 -9.33
C ASP A 63 -7.58 14.99 -8.22
N PRO A 64 -7.49 16.21 -7.65
CA PRO A 64 -6.47 16.55 -6.65
C PRO A 64 -6.57 15.74 -5.35
N ALA A 65 -7.80 15.50 -4.86
CA ALA A 65 -8.02 14.76 -3.61
C ALA A 65 -7.66 13.29 -3.78
N LEU A 66 -8.09 12.66 -4.88
CA LEU A 66 -7.69 11.31 -5.25
C LEU A 66 -6.18 11.19 -5.44
N ARG A 67 -5.53 12.20 -6.02
CA ARG A 67 -4.07 12.23 -6.15
C ARG A 67 -3.40 12.22 -4.78
N GLN A 68 -3.89 13.00 -3.83
CA GLN A 68 -3.35 13.04 -2.47
C GLN A 68 -3.53 11.68 -1.79
N PHE A 69 -4.76 11.17 -1.73
CA PHE A 69 -5.05 9.91 -1.06
C PHE A 69 -4.30 8.75 -1.69
N GLY A 70 -4.35 8.64 -3.02
CA GLY A 70 -3.69 7.57 -3.75
C GLY A 70 -2.17 7.65 -3.69
N THR A 71 -1.58 8.85 -3.57
CA THR A 71 -0.12 8.98 -3.41
C THR A 71 0.32 8.47 -2.05
N ILE A 72 -0.39 8.83 -0.98
CA ILE A 72 -0.08 8.32 0.36
C ILE A 72 -0.31 6.82 0.40
N ALA A 73 -1.44 6.33 -0.14
CA ALA A 73 -1.71 4.90 -0.26
C ALA A 73 -0.57 4.19 -1.01
N GLY A 74 -0.13 4.73 -2.14
CA GLY A 74 0.93 4.12 -2.93
C GLY A 74 2.28 4.04 -2.21
N VAL A 75 2.72 5.15 -1.60
CA VAL A 75 3.99 5.18 -0.83
C VAL A 75 3.93 4.22 0.35
N MET A 76 2.86 4.28 1.14
CA MET A 76 2.70 3.40 2.30
C MET A 76 2.63 1.94 1.88
N GLY A 77 1.96 1.62 0.77
CA GLY A 77 1.91 0.25 0.23
C GLY A 77 3.30 -0.31 -0.11
N TRP A 78 4.18 0.51 -0.68
CA TRP A 78 5.57 0.10 -0.93
C TRP A 78 6.36 -0.12 0.36
N ILE A 79 6.20 0.77 1.36
CA ILE A 79 6.85 0.60 2.67
C ILE A 79 6.35 -0.68 3.36
N THR A 80 5.05 -0.95 3.30
CA THR A 80 4.47 -2.20 3.81
C THR A 80 5.07 -3.41 3.12
N LEU A 81 5.21 -3.39 1.80
CA LEU A 81 5.79 -4.50 1.04
C LEU A 81 7.25 -4.74 1.44
N VAL A 82 8.04 -3.68 1.63
CA VAL A 82 9.41 -3.76 2.15
C VAL A 82 9.42 -4.35 3.56
N GLY A 83 8.52 -3.91 4.44
CA GLY A 83 8.38 -4.44 5.80
C GLY A 83 8.02 -5.92 5.83
N ILE A 84 7.05 -6.36 5.02
CA ILE A 84 6.66 -7.78 4.92
C ILE A 84 7.81 -8.62 4.39
N THR A 85 8.45 -8.17 3.30
CA THR A 85 9.55 -8.89 2.66
C THR A 85 10.75 -9.01 3.58
N GLY A 86 11.16 -7.91 4.22
CA GLY A 86 12.27 -7.91 5.18
C GLY A 86 12.00 -8.77 6.40
N THR A 87 10.76 -8.79 6.90
CA THR A 87 10.32 -9.68 7.99
C THR A 87 10.48 -11.14 7.58
N ALA A 88 9.95 -11.53 6.41
CA ALA A 88 10.04 -12.89 5.91
C ALA A 88 11.49 -13.36 5.75
N ILE A 89 12.38 -12.51 5.22
CA ILE A 89 13.82 -12.80 5.09
C ILE A 89 14.46 -13.00 6.47
N CYS A 90 14.18 -12.13 7.45
CA CYS A 90 14.74 -12.26 8.79
C CYS A 90 14.30 -13.55 9.48
N ILE A 91 13.02 -13.93 9.35
CA ILE A 91 12.51 -15.19 9.89
C ILE A 91 13.22 -16.38 9.22
N ALA A 92 13.29 -16.39 7.88
CA ALA A 92 13.94 -17.47 7.14
C ALA A 92 15.44 -17.59 7.46
N ALA A 93 16.13 -16.47 7.70
CA ALA A 93 17.52 -16.47 8.12
C ALA A 93 17.69 -17.03 9.55
N ASN A 94 16.80 -16.66 10.48
CA ASN A 94 16.84 -17.11 11.86
C ASN A 94 16.49 -18.60 12.03
N MET A 95 15.73 -19.20 11.11
CA MET A 95 15.46 -20.64 11.10
C MET A 95 16.65 -21.49 10.64
N ARG A 96 17.68 -20.88 10.02
CA ARG A 96 18.85 -21.57 9.47
C ARG A 96 20.07 -21.54 10.40
N THR A 97 19.97 -20.82 11.52
CA THR A 97 21.01 -20.63 12.53
C THR A 97 20.61 -21.30 13.82
#